data_AF-A0A816U6N3-F1
#
_entry.id   AF-A0A816U6N3-F1
#
_cell.length_a   1.000
_cell.length_b   1.000
_cell.length_c   1.000
_cell.angle_alpha   90.00
_cell.angle_beta   90.00
_cell.angle_gamma   90.00
#
_symmetry.space_group_name_H-M   'P 1'
#
loop_
_entity.id
_entity.type
_entity.pdbx_description
1 polymer ?
#
loop_
_entity_poly.entity_id
_entity_poly.type
_entity_poly.pdbx_seq_one_letter_code
_entity_poly.pdbx_strand_id
1 'polypeptide(L)'
;MIPREGAILALLRFLEENSYHGKIGSLPIDSIMKLARLVIDSNCFVYNNRYYKQIRGGAMGSAFTQVLANIYMYYWEQDLIKYAVEHKGIYGRDIDDIFMATNQTTVEIQQELKKMMKKDINIKINYEINTSVNFLDITITNENGQLKTSIYHKPTTEPYILPFTSDHPRQIHRNIPYAALMRAARLCSNVADFNSEQIRIDMSLLLNNYPSKFIKRQFNRFFTSNDAMSV
;
A
#
# COMPACT_ATOMS: atom_id res chain seq x y z
N MET A 1 -0.06 -15.25 -7.48
CA MET A 1 -1.23 -15.78 -6.74
C MET A 1 -0.76 -16.89 -5.82
N ILE A 2 -1.13 -16.78 -4.54
CA ILE A 2 -0.65 -17.65 -3.47
C ILE A 2 -1.20 -19.08 -3.67
N PRO A 3 -0.38 -20.13 -3.48
CA PRO A 3 -0.81 -21.51 -3.59
C PRO A 3 -1.79 -21.86 -2.45
N ARG A 4 -2.88 -22.57 -2.76
CA ARG A 4 -3.96 -22.85 -1.78
C ARG A 4 -3.50 -23.69 -0.61
N GLU A 5 -2.89 -24.85 -0.87
CA GLU A 5 -2.42 -25.72 0.20
C GLU A 5 -1.29 -25.06 0.99
N GLY A 6 -0.36 -24.37 0.32
CA GLY A 6 0.67 -23.58 1.00
C GLY A 6 0.09 -22.51 1.93
N ALA A 7 -0.96 -21.81 1.48
CA ALA A 7 -1.67 -20.81 2.28
C ALA A 7 -2.39 -21.41 3.48
N ILE A 8 -3.08 -22.53 3.30
CA ILE A 8 -3.77 -23.25 4.38
C ILE A 8 -2.78 -23.80 5.41
N LEU A 9 -1.63 -24.32 4.97
CA LEU A 9 -0.56 -24.74 5.88
C LEU A 9 0.02 -23.56 6.65
N ALA A 10 0.25 -22.42 5.98
CA ALA A 10 0.68 -21.20 6.65
C ALA A 10 -0.36 -20.71 7.68
N LEU A 11 -1.65 -20.79 7.38
CA LEU A 11 -2.72 -20.47 8.31
C LEU A 11 -2.70 -21.42 9.52
N LEU A 12 -2.59 -22.73 9.31
CA LEU A 12 -2.54 -23.70 10.41
C LEU A 12 -1.38 -23.37 11.36
N ARG A 13 -0.18 -23.18 10.81
CA ARG A 13 1.01 -22.80 11.56
C ARG A 13 0.78 -21.50 12.35
N PHE A 14 0.20 -20.49 11.72
CA PHE A 14 -0.11 -19.22 12.36
C PHE A 14 -1.08 -19.38 13.53
N LEU A 15 -2.12 -20.18 13.36
CA LEU A 15 -3.08 -20.45 14.41
C LEU A 15 -2.43 -21.23 15.56
N GLU A 16 -1.60 -22.21 15.28
CA GLU A 16 -0.87 -22.98 16.32
C GLU A 16 0.05 -22.06 17.14
N GLU A 17 0.85 -21.23 16.48
CA GLU A 17 1.78 -20.28 17.12
C GLU A 17 1.07 -19.23 17.99
N ASN A 18 -0.19 -18.88 17.67
CA ASN A 18 -0.95 -17.83 18.35
C ASN A 18 -2.14 -18.34 19.18
N SER A 19 -2.31 -19.66 19.29
CA SER A 19 -3.41 -20.25 20.04
C SER A 19 -3.09 -20.44 21.52
N TYR A 20 -4.15 -20.44 22.33
CA TYR A 20 -4.08 -20.86 23.73
C TYR A 20 -4.92 -22.13 23.90
N HIS A 21 -4.29 -23.23 24.29
CA HIS A 21 -4.90 -24.57 24.37
C HIS A 21 -5.63 -25.00 23.08
N GLY A 22 -5.03 -24.72 21.91
CA GLY A 22 -5.58 -25.10 20.61
C GLY A 22 -6.82 -24.30 20.18
N LYS A 23 -7.00 -23.10 20.75
CA LYS A 23 -8.11 -22.19 20.44
C LYS A 23 -7.64 -20.76 20.20
N ILE A 24 -8.36 -20.05 19.35
CA ILE A 24 -8.29 -18.60 19.21
C ILE A 24 -9.58 -18.02 19.78
N GLY A 25 -9.49 -17.38 20.95
CA GLY A 25 -10.67 -17.02 21.74
C GLY A 25 -11.47 -18.28 22.11
N SER A 26 -12.73 -18.35 21.68
CA SER A 26 -13.59 -19.52 21.90
C SER A 26 -13.53 -20.57 20.79
N LEU A 27 -12.88 -20.28 19.65
CA LEU A 27 -12.94 -21.12 18.46
C LEU A 27 -11.76 -22.12 18.41
N PRO A 28 -12.03 -23.44 18.31
CA PRO A 28 -10.99 -24.43 18.05
C PRO A 28 -10.33 -24.22 16.69
N ILE A 29 -9.02 -24.46 16.61
CA ILE A 29 -8.25 -24.39 15.36
C ILE A 29 -8.92 -25.24 14.26
N ASP A 30 -9.31 -26.47 14.56
CA ASP A 30 -9.97 -27.36 13.59
C ASP A 30 -11.24 -26.75 12.96
N SER A 31 -12.03 -26.02 13.75
CA SER A 31 -13.23 -25.32 13.24
C SER A 31 -12.85 -24.18 12.30
N ILE A 32 -11.85 -23.38 12.66
CA ILE A 32 -11.33 -22.30 11.81
C ILE A 32 -10.79 -22.89 10.49
N MET A 33 -10.03 -23.99 10.56
CA MET A 33 -9.47 -24.66 9.40
C MET A 33 -10.53 -25.23 8.46
N LYS A 34 -11.61 -25.81 9.01
CA LYS A 34 -12.77 -26.27 8.22
C LYS A 34 -13.44 -25.13 7.48
N LEU A 35 -13.67 -24.00 8.15
CA LEU A 35 -14.25 -22.80 7.54
C LEU A 35 -13.33 -22.20 6.47
N ALA A 36 -12.02 -22.14 6.74
CA ALA A 36 -11.02 -21.69 5.78
C ALA A 36 -11.03 -22.53 4.49
N ARG A 37 -11.03 -23.87 4.63
CA ARG A 37 -11.14 -24.78 3.49
C ARG A 37 -12.44 -24.59 2.74
N LEU A 38 -13.57 -24.45 3.43
CA LEU A 38 -14.86 -24.18 2.79
C LEU A 38 -14.80 -22.94 1.88
N VAL A 39 -14.23 -21.83 2.36
CA VAL A 39 -14.12 -20.59 1.58
C VAL A 39 -13.20 -20.74 0.37
N ILE A 40 -12.05 -21.40 0.54
CA ILE A 40 -11.07 -21.57 -0.55
C ILE A 40 -11.56 -22.57 -1.60
N ASP A 41 -12.14 -23.68 -1.15
CA ASP A 41 -12.51 -24.81 -2.01
C ASP A 41 -13.85 -24.59 -2.74
N SER A 42 -14.71 -23.71 -2.21
CA SER A 42 -16.02 -23.37 -2.80
C SER A 42 -15.99 -22.13 -3.70
N ASN A 43 -14.80 -21.65 -4.06
CA ASN A 43 -14.64 -20.44 -4.85
C ASN A 43 -14.97 -20.67 -6.33
N CYS A 44 -16.25 -20.46 -6.66
CA CYS A 44 -16.84 -20.59 -7.98
C CYS A 44 -17.46 -19.26 -8.44
N PHE A 45 -17.39 -18.96 -9.73
CA PHE A 45 -17.99 -17.76 -10.33
C PHE A 45 -18.58 -18.07 -11.71
N VAL A 46 -19.47 -17.19 -12.18
CA VAL A 46 -20.09 -17.28 -13.51
C VAL A 46 -19.55 -16.18 -14.40
N TYR A 47 -19.12 -16.54 -15.60
CA TYR A 47 -18.72 -15.60 -16.64
C TYR A 47 -19.20 -16.13 -18.00
N ASN A 48 -19.84 -15.27 -18.82
CA ASN A 48 -20.41 -15.67 -20.11
C ASN A 48 -21.28 -16.94 -20.04
N ASN A 49 -22.19 -17.01 -19.06
CA ASN A 49 -23.07 -18.16 -18.78
C ASN A 49 -22.33 -19.50 -18.57
N ARG A 50 -21.05 -19.47 -18.20
CA ARG A 50 -20.26 -20.65 -17.86
C ARG A 50 -19.81 -20.57 -16.40
N TYR A 51 -19.83 -21.72 -15.74
CA TYR A 51 -19.37 -21.87 -14.36
C TYR A 51 -17.88 -22.18 -14.35
N TYR A 52 -17.14 -21.43 -13.53
CA TYR A 52 -15.71 -21.61 -13.34
C TYR A 52 -15.44 -21.83 -11.86
N LYS A 53 -14.53 -22.75 -11.56
CA LYS A 53 -13.94 -22.92 -10.24
C LYS A 53 -12.54 -22.36 -10.28
N GLN A 54 -12.22 -21.39 -9.43
CA GLN A 54 -10.85 -20.95 -9.26
C GLN A 54 -10.06 -22.14 -8.66
N ILE A 55 -8.88 -22.44 -9.19
CA ILE A 55 -8.03 -23.56 -8.73
C ILE A 55 -6.71 -23.08 -8.08
N ARG A 56 -6.33 -21.82 -8.29
CA ARG A 56 -5.13 -21.19 -7.72
C ARG A 56 -5.48 -19.82 -7.15
N GLY A 57 -4.97 -19.52 -5.95
CA GLY A 57 -5.35 -18.33 -5.20
C GLY A 57 -6.78 -18.39 -4.65
N GLY A 58 -7.19 -17.29 -4.01
CA GLY A 58 -8.56 -17.04 -3.58
C GLY A 58 -9.21 -15.94 -4.41
N ALA A 59 -10.50 -15.70 -4.14
CA ALA A 59 -11.30 -14.72 -4.86
C ALA A 59 -10.81 -13.30 -4.52
N MET A 60 -10.59 -12.47 -5.53
CA MET A 60 -10.33 -11.04 -5.33
C MET A 60 -11.57 -10.42 -4.68
N GLY A 61 -11.36 -9.58 -3.65
CA GLY A 61 -12.44 -8.99 -2.85
C GLY A 61 -12.94 -9.83 -1.69
N SER A 62 -12.47 -11.08 -1.54
CA SER A 62 -12.72 -11.87 -0.33
C SER A 62 -11.84 -11.36 0.82
N ALA A 63 -12.47 -10.87 1.89
CA ALA A 63 -11.77 -10.43 3.11
C ALA A 63 -10.87 -11.53 3.68
N PHE A 64 -11.33 -12.78 3.67
CA PHE A 64 -10.54 -13.92 4.13
C PHE A 64 -9.32 -14.19 3.24
N THR A 65 -9.46 -14.07 1.92
CA THR A 65 -8.34 -14.29 0.99
C THR A 65 -7.22 -13.28 1.23
N GLN A 66 -7.55 -12.02 1.55
CA GLN A 66 -6.55 -10.99 1.86
C GLN A 66 -5.82 -11.29 3.18
N VAL A 67 -6.54 -11.69 4.23
CA VAL A 67 -5.93 -12.09 5.51
C VAL A 67 -5.00 -13.28 5.30
N LEU A 68 -5.47 -14.29 4.58
CA LEU A 68 -4.68 -15.47 4.27
C LEU A 68 -3.43 -15.13 3.45
N ALA A 69 -3.54 -14.17 2.51
CA ALA A 69 -2.41 -13.70 1.75
C ALA A 69 -1.34 -13.05 2.63
N ASN A 70 -1.76 -12.21 3.58
CA ASN A 70 -0.87 -11.59 4.56
C ASN A 70 -0.18 -12.62 5.45
N ILE A 71 -0.89 -13.65 5.92
CA ILE A 71 -0.28 -14.73 6.73
C ILE A 71 0.76 -15.51 5.92
N TYR A 72 0.46 -15.83 4.67
CA TYR A 72 1.42 -16.52 3.81
C TYR A 72 2.68 -15.69 3.57
N MET A 73 2.48 -14.40 3.23
CA MET A 73 3.60 -13.47 3.02
C MET A 73 4.40 -13.24 4.29
N TYR A 74 3.76 -13.19 5.46
CA TYR A 74 4.42 -13.07 6.75
C TYR A 74 5.50 -14.14 6.94
N TYR A 75 5.23 -15.42 6.67
CA TYR A 75 6.26 -16.46 6.79
C TYR A 75 7.29 -16.42 5.67
N TRP A 76 6.87 -16.09 4.46
CA TRP A 76 7.77 -16.04 3.32
C TRP A 76 8.82 -14.94 3.50
N GLU A 77 8.42 -13.75 3.97
CA GLU A 77 9.23 -12.53 4.05
C GLU A 77 10.20 -12.46 5.23
N GLN A 78 10.12 -13.38 6.20
CA GLN A 78 10.95 -13.33 7.43
C GLN A 78 12.46 -13.23 7.13
N ASP A 79 12.95 -13.91 6.09
CA ASP A 79 14.36 -13.87 5.72
C ASP A 79 14.78 -12.49 5.19
N LEU A 80 13.88 -11.80 4.44
CA LEU A 80 14.11 -10.44 3.97
C LEU A 80 14.07 -9.42 5.11
N ILE A 81 13.13 -9.59 6.05
CA ILE A 81 13.06 -8.75 7.25
C ILE A 81 14.35 -8.91 8.06
N LYS A 82 14.77 -10.15 8.30
CA LYS A 82 16.02 -10.44 9.02
C LYS A 82 17.22 -9.83 8.31
N TYR A 83 17.32 -10.01 7.00
CA TYR A 83 18.38 -9.40 6.19
C TYR A 83 18.38 -7.87 6.32
N ALA A 84 17.21 -7.22 6.26
CA ALA A 84 17.13 -5.77 6.44
C ALA A 84 17.62 -5.35 7.83
N VAL A 85 17.19 -6.03 8.90
CA VAL A 85 17.60 -5.75 10.28
C VAL A 85 19.11 -5.90 10.47
N GLU A 86 19.70 -7.00 9.98
CA GLU A 86 21.14 -7.28 10.09
C GLU A 86 21.99 -6.19 9.41
N HIS A 87 21.50 -5.61 8.32
CA HIS A 87 22.20 -4.59 7.55
C HIS A 87 21.76 -3.15 7.89
N LYS A 88 21.03 -2.97 9.01
CA LYS A 88 20.49 -1.67 9.47
C LYS A 88 19.69 -0.94 8.38
N GLY A 89 18.94 -1.72 7.60
CA GLY A 89 18.05 -1.27 6.55
C GLY A 89 16.62 -1.09 7.05
N ILE A 90 15.75 -0.73 6.11
CA ILE A 90 14.31 -0.61 6.29
C ILE A 90 13.64 -1.68 5.43
N TYR A 91 12.62 -2.32 5.99
CA TYR A 91 11.70 -3.18 5.27
C TYR A 91 10.28 -2.75 5.61
N GLY A 92 9.46 -2.52 4.57
CA GLY A 92 8.04 -2.25 4.72
C GLY A 92 7.27 -2.98 3.62
N ARG A 93 6.06 -3.45 3.95
CA ARG A 93 5.14 -4.04 2.99
C ARG A 93 3.76 -3.42 3.15
N ASP A 94 3.16 -3.03 2.03
CA ASP A 94 1.75 -2.69 1.93
C ASP A 94 1.07 -3.66 0.96
N ILE A 95 0.31 -4.61 1.50
CA ILE A 95 -0.35 -5.70 0.76
C ILE A 95 0.66 -6.45 -0.15
N ASP A 96 0.72 -6.13 -1.44
CA ASP A 96 1.58 -6.74 -2.45
C ASP A 96 2.81 -5.88 -2.81
N ASP A 97 2.86 -4.62 -2.38
CA ASP A 97 4.00 -3.73 -2.60
C ASP A 97 5.01 -3.80 -1.45
N ILE A 98 6.30 -3.92 -1.78
CA ILE A 98 7.41 -3.97 -0.82
C ILE A 98 8.32 -2.78 -1.05
N PHE A 99 8.67 -2.08 0.03
CA PHE A 99 9.72 -1.08 0.07
C PHE A 99 10.90 -1.58 0.90
N MET A 100 12.12 -1.42 0.37
CA MET A 100 13.35 -1.70 1.10
C MET A 100 14.37 -0.58 0.90
N ALA A 101 15.05 -0.22 1.99
CA ALA A 101 16.27 0.58 1.95
C ALA A 101 17.38 -0.21 2.63
N THR A 102 18.57 -0.27 2.03
CA THR A 102 19.70 -1.05 2.56
C THR A 102 21.01 -0.32 2.36
N ASN A 103 21.97 -0.58 3.26
CA ASN A 103 23.36 -0.10 3.16
C ASN A 103 24.24 -1.03 2.32
N GLN A 104 23.67 -2.09 1.76
CA GLN A 104 24.37 -3.06 0.94
C GLN A 104 24.48 -2.60 -0.51
N THR A 105 25.44 -3.18 -1.24
CA THR A 105 25.60 -2.90 -2.66
C THR A 105 24.43 -3.45 -3.47
N THR A 106 24.19 -2.87 -4.65
CA THR A 106 23.18 -3.35 -5.59
C THR A 106 23.36 -4.83 -5.94
N VAL A 107 24.60 -5.32 -5.97
CA VAL A 107 24.89 -6.73 -6.29
C VAL A 107 24.43 -7.65 -5.16
N GLU A 108 24.73 -7.31 -3.91
CA GLU A 108 24.37 -8.10 -2.73
C GLU A 108 22.85 -8.21 -2.56
N ILE A 109 22.12 -7.08 -2.67
CA ILE A 109 20.66 -7.11 -2.55
C ILE A 109 20.03 -7.90 -3.71
N GLN A 110 20.55 -7.80 -4.93
CA GLN A 110 20.07 -8.60 -6.06
C GLN A 110 20.28 -10.10 -5.85
N GLN A 111 21.40 -10.50 -5.22
CA GLN A 111 21.64 -11.89 -4.87
C GLN A 111 20.64 -12.39 -3.84
N GLU A 112 20.36 -11.60 -2.80
CA GLU A 112 19.38 -11.97 -1.78
C GLU A 112 17.96 -12.05 -2.36
N LEU A 113 17.53 -11.08 -3.18
CA LEU A 113 16.24 -11.12 -3.85
C LEU A 113 16.09 -12.35 -4.77
N LYS A 114 17.16 -12.73 -5.49
CA LYS A 114 17.18 -13.96 -6.30
C LYS A 114 17.05 -15.23 -5.46
N LYS A 115 17.70 -15.27 -4.29
CA LYS A 115 17.58 -16.38 -3.34
C LYS A 115 16.15 -16.48 -2.80
N MET A 116 15.52 -15.35 -2.48
CA MET A 116 14.14 -15.31 -2.00
C MET A 116 13.12 -15.80 -3.04
N MET A 117 13.26 -15.40 -4.30
CA MET A 117 12.40 -15.90 -5.37
C MET A 117 12.56 -17.40 -5.62
N LYS A 118 13.71 -18.01 -5.26
CA LYS A 118 13.90 -19.47 -5.35
C LYS A 118 13.21 -20.24 -4.21
N LYS A 119 12.92 -19.58 -3.07
CA LYS A 119 12.24 -20.19 -1.91
C LYS A 119 10.82 -20.63 -2.26
N ASP A 120 10.15 -19.91 -3.15
CA ASP A 120 8.80 -20.24 -3.59
C ASP A 120 8.60 -19.84 -5.05
N ILE A 121 8.43 -20.85 -5.92
CA ILE A 121 8.16 -20.68 -7.36
C ILE A 121 6.88 -19.89 -7.65
N ASN A 122 5.98 -19.76 -6.68
CA ASN A 122 4.74 -19.01 -6.81
C ASN A 122 4.91 -17.51 -6.58
N ILE A 123 6.02 -17.09 -5.99
CA ILE A 123 6.32 -15.68 -5.70
C ILE A 123 7.38 -15.19 -6.67
N LYS A 124 7.05 -14.10 -7.36
CA LYS A 124 7.98 -13.35 -8.21
C LYS A 124 8.00 -11.92 -7.73
N ILE A 125 9.19 -11.39 -7.51
CA ILE A 125 9.39 -10.01 -7.11
C ILE A 125 9.82 -9.25 -8.37
N ASN A 126 9.02 -8.31 -8.81
CA ASN A 126 9.44 -7.30 -9.78
C ASN A 126 9.96 -6.12 -8.97
N TYR A 127 11.23 -5.76 -9.16
CA TYR A 127 11.89 -4.74 -8.35
C TYR A 127 12.64 -3.73 -9.21
N GLU A 128 12.74 -2.52 -8.69
CA GLU A 128 13.62 -1.45 -9.15
C GLU A 128 14.58 -1.11 -8.00
N ILE A 129 15.87 -0.95 -8.29
CA ILE A 129 16.87 -0.54 -7.29
C ILE A 129 17.48 0.75 -7.77
N ASN A 130 17.25 1.82 -7.02
CA ASN A 130 17.73 3.16 -7.34
C ASN A 130 17.88 3.98 -6.06
N THR A 131 18.54 5.14 -6.14
CA THR A 131 18.59 6.12 -5.05
C THR A 131 17.27 6.85 -4.88
N SER A 132 16.45 6.93 -5.93
CA SER A 132 15.10 7.48 -5.91
C SER A 132 14.13 6.49 -6.53
N VAL A 133 13.09 6.11 -5.79
CA VAL A 133 12.08 5.13 -6.23
C VAL A 133 10.67 5.61 -5.87
N ASN A 134 9.68 5.16 -6.62
CA ASN A 134 8.27 5.43 -6.32
C ASN A 134 7.69 4.26 -5.52
N PHE A 135 7.02 4.57 -4.42
CA PHE A 135 6.31 3.59 -3.60
C PHE A 135 4.93 4.14 -3.27
N LEU A 136 3.88 3.47 -3.75
CA LEU A 136 2.50 3.93 -3.65
C LEU A 136 2.33 5.37 -4.21
N ASP A 137 2.04 6.30 -3.31
CA ASP A 137 1.69 7.70 -3.53
C ASP A 137 2.87 8.66 -3.30
N ILE A 138 4.07 8.14 -3.05
CA ILE A 138 5.27 8.92 -2.72
C ILE A 138 6.48 8.52 -3.56
N THR A 139 7.34 9.50 -3.83
CA THR A 139 8.70 9.28 -4.29
C THR A 139 9.61 9.37 -3.07
N ILE A 140 10.45 8.35 -2.88
CA ILE A 140 11.39 8.25 -1.77
C ILE A 140 12.79 8.35 -2.36
N THR A 141 13.53 9.39 -1.96
CA THR A 141 14.90 9.64 -2.40
C THR A 141 15.86 9.53 -1.22
N ASN A 142 16.89 8.72 -1.37
CA ASN A 142 17.99 8.64 -0.43
C ASN A 142 19.03 9.72 -0.72
N GLU A 143 19.15 10.68 0.17
CA GLU A 143 20.19 11.70 0.18
C GLU A 143 21.20 11.40 1.27
N ASN A 144 22.29 10.69 0.91
CA ASN A 144 23.41 10.40 1.82
C ASN A 144 23.00 9.72 3.15
N GLY A 145 22.04 8.80 3.09
CA GLY A 145 21.52 8.08 4.26
C GLY A 145 20.27 8.69 4.88
N GLN A 146 19.84 9.87 4.42
CA GLN A 146 18.58 10.47 4.83
C GLN A 146 17.52 10.22 3.74
N LEU A 147 16.43 9.53 4.10
CA LEU A 147 15.29 9.38 3.20
C LEU A 147 14.45 10.64 3.22
N LYS A 148 14.29 11.25 2.04
CA LYS A 148 13.34 12.33 1.79
C LYS A 148 12.19 11.82 0.93
N THR A 149 11.02 12.33 1.22
CA THR A 149 9.77 11.95 0.57
C THR A 149 9.12 13.15 -0.09
N SER A 150 8.50 12.92 -1.25
CA SER A 150 7.65 13.88 -1.95
C SER A 150 6.45 13.15 -2.55
N ILE A 151 5.41 13.87 -2.96
CA ILE A 151 4.24 13.24 -3.59
C ILE A 151 4.60 12.73 -4.98
N TYR A 152 4.36 11.44 -5.21
CA TYR A 152 4.43 10.87 -6.54
C TYR A 152 3.08 10.97 -7.24
N HIS A 153 3.12 11.31 -8.52
CA HIS A 153 1.95 11.23 -9.39
C HIS A 153 2.34 10.46 -10.64
N LYS A 154 1.50 9.49 -11.02
CA LYS A 154 1.73 8.70 -12.22
C LYS A 154 1.72 9.63 -13.44
N PRO A 155 2.58 9.39 -14.45
CA PRO A 155 2.59 10.20 -15.68
C PRO A 155 1.25 10.22 -16.41
N THR A 156 0.43 9.18 -16.23
CA THR A 156 -0.90 9.04 -16.80
C THR A 156 -2.01 9.60 -15.92
N THR A 157 -1.69 10.16 -14.75
CA THR A 157 -2.70 10.75 -13.86
C THR A 157 -3.24 12.02 -14.48
N GLU A 158 -4.51 11.99 -14.88
CA GLU A 158 -5.25 13.20 -15.19
C GLU A 158 -5.44 14.03 -13.92
N PRO A 159 -5.39 15.37 -14.00
CA PRO A 159 -5.66 16.25 -12.85
C PRO A 159 -7.16 16.30 -12.54
N TYR A 160 -7.87 15.18 -12.66
CA TYR A 160 -9.29 15.09 -12.39
C TYR A 160 -9.51 14.99 -10.87
N ILE A 161 -10.27 15.94 -10.36
CA ILE A 161 -10.83 15.91 -9.01
C ILE A 161 -12.32 16.20 -9.14
N LEU A 162 -13.09 16.00 -8.07
CA LEU A 162 -14.53 16.27 -8.12
C LEU A 162 -14.83 17.69 -8.64
N PRO A 163 -15.48 17.87 -9.80
CA PRO A 163 -15.73 19.18 -10.39
C PRO A 163 -16.58 20.07 -9.48
N PHE A 164 -16.29 21.37 -9.45
CA PHE A 164 -17.01 22.33 -8.60
C PHE A 164 -18.50 22.51 -8.98
N THR A 165 -18.83 22.13 -10.22
CA THR A 165 -20.19 22.15 -10.78
C THR A 165 -21.01 20.90 -10.45
N SER A 166 -20.39 19.87 -9.86
CA SER A 166 -21.12 18.68 -9.44
C SER A 166 -22.07 18.98 -8.28
N ASP A 167 -23.16 18.22 -8.19
CA ASP A 167 -24.21 18.40 -7.18
C ASP A 167 -23.84 17.75 -5.83
N HIS A 168 -22.63 18.02 -5.35
CA HIS A 168 -22.18 17.56 -4.05
C HIS A 168 -22.33 18.66 -2.99
N PRO A 169 -22.56 18.30 -1.72
CA PRO A 169 -22.62 19.28 -0.65
C PRO A 169 -21.38 20.17 -0.63
N ARG A 170 -21.56 21.48 -0.40
CA ARG A 170 -20.46 22.46 -0.37
C ARG A 170 -19.35 22.10 0.63
N GLN A 171 -19.65 21.32 1.65
CA GLN A 171 -18.64 20.81 2.58
C GLN A 171 -17.61 19.91 1.91
N ILE A 172 -18.01 19.07 0.94
CA ILE A 172 -17.09 18.20 0.18
C ILE A 172 -16.10 19.04 -0.60
N HIS A 173 -16.59 20.04 -1.35
CA HIS A 173 -15.75 20.99 -2.09
C HIS A 173 -14.78 21.77 -1.19
N ARG A 174 -15.16 22.08 0.04
CA ARG A 174 -14.26 22.71 1.02
C ARG A 174 -13.20 21.74 1.52
N ASN A 175 -13.55 20.48 1.71
CA ASN A 175 -12.66 19.47 2.27
C ASN A 175 -11.61 18.96 1.28
N ILE A 176 -11.91 18.94 -0.02
CA ILE A 176 -10.97 18.52 -1.07
C ILE A 176 -9.61 19.26 -0.99
N PRO A 177 -9.55 20.62 -1.07
CA PRO A 177 -8.28 21.34 -0.98
C PRO A 177 -7.59 21.13 0.36
N TYR A 178 -8.36 21.05 1.46
CA TYR A 178 -7.80 20.82 2.79
C TYR A 178 -7.14 19.44 2.90
N ALA A 179 -7.81 18.39 2.46
CA ALA A 179 -7.29 17.03 2.50
C ALA A 179 -6.06 16.87 1.59
N ALA A 180 -6.06 17.49 0.41
CA ALA A 180 -4.91 17.49 -0.50
C ALA A 180 -3.69 18.18 0.12
N LEU A 181 -3.86 19.36 0.71
CA LEU A 181 -2.79 20.07 1.40
C LEU A 181 -2.31 19.31 2.65
N MET A 182 -3.21 18.71 3.42
CA MET A 182 -2.83 17.87 4.57
C MET A 182 -2.02 16.64 4.13
N ARG A 183 -2.38 16.02 3.00
CA ARG A 183 -1.61 14.91 2.41
C ARG A 183 -0.21 15.39 2.02
N ALA A 184 -0.10 16.51 1.30
CA ALA A 184 1.18 17.08 0.93
C ALA A 184 2.04 17.40 2.15
N ALA A 185 1.47 18.04 3.19
CA ALA A 185 2.18 18.41 4.40
C ALA A 185 2.71 17.21 5.20
N ARG A 186 1.99 16.08 5.17
CA ARG A 186 2.40 14.85 5.86
C ARG A 186 3.46 14.06 5.10
N LEU A 187 3.41 14.10 3.77
CA LEU A 187 4.22 13.23 2.92
C LEU A 187 5.45 13.94 2.33
N CYS A 188 5.46 15.26 2.24
CA CYS A 188 6.65 16.00 1.80
C CYS A 188 7.62 16.21 2.97
N SER A 189 8.88 15.84 2.77
CA SER A 189 9.94 16.01 3.78
C SER A 189 10.48 17.44 3.87
N ASN A 190 10.23 18.28 2.87
CA ASN A 190 10.70 19.67 2.85
C ASN A 190 9.66 20.63 2.28
N VAL A 191 9.86 21.91 2.56
CA VAL A 191 8.93 23.00 2.19
C VAL A 191 8.90 23.23 0.68
N ALA A 192 10.01 23.01 -0.05
CA ALA A 192 10.04 23.20 -1.49
C ALA A 192 9.16 22.19 -2.23
N ASP A 193 9.19 20.92 -1.81
CA ASP A 193 8.33 19.86 -2.35
C ASP A 193 6.87 20.10 -1.98
N PHE A 194 6.59 20.54 -0.75
CA PHE A 194 5.24 20.96 -0.35
C PHE A 194 4.71 22.10 -1.21
N ASN A 195 5.51 23.15 -1.44
CA ASN A 195 5.12 24.30 -2.25
C ASN A 195 4.88 23.91 -3.71
N SER A 196 5.70 23.02 -4.27
CA SER A 196 5.53 22.50 -5.61
C SER A 196 4.21 21.71 -5.73
N GLU A 197 3.90 20.88 -4.74
CA GLU A 197 2.63 20.16 -4.70
C GLU A 197 1.43 21.09 -4.48
N GLN A 198 1.56 22.14 -3.67
CA GLN A 198 0.52 23.16 -3.48
C GLN A 198 0.16 23.84 -4.82
N ILE A 199 1.16 24.19 -5.64
CA ILE A 199 0.93 24.76 -6.97
C ILE A 199 0.17 23.77 -7.85
N ARG A 200 0.53 22.49 -7.80
CA ARG A 200 -0.15 21.44 -8.55
C ARG A 200 -1.61 21.25 -8.10
N ILE A 201 -1.87 21.32 -6.79
CA ILE A 201 -3.22 21.24 -6.22
C ILE A 201 -4.05 22.44 -6.69
N ASP A 202 -3.51 23.65 -6.66
CA ASP A 202 -4.18 24.86 -7.17
C ASP A 202 -4.55 24.72 -8.65
N MET A 203 -3.60 24.29 -9.48
CA MET A 203 -3.83 24.03 -10.91
C MET A 203 -4.93 22.98 -11.13
N SER A 204 -4.91 21.88 -10.37
CA SER A 204 -5.92 20.83 -10.46
C SER A 204 -7.32 21.35 -10.06
N LEU A 205 -7.41 22.19 -9.03
CA LEU A 205 -8.67 22.83 -8.63
C LEU A 205 -9.21 23.78 -9.71
N LEU A 206 -8.35 24.60 -10.31
CA LEU A 206 -8.72 25.50 -11.40
C LEU A 206 -9.24 24.74 -12.62
N LEU A 207 -8.54 23.67 -13.03
CA LEU A 207 -8.97 22.80 -14.14
C LEU A 207 -10.32 22.13 -13.89
N ASN A 208 -10.72 21.96 -12.63
CA ASN A 208 -12.01 21.39 -12.23
C ASN A 208 -13.05 22.46 -11.82
N ASN A 209 -12.90 23.67 -12.36
CA ASN A 209 -13.83 24.80 -12.26
C ASN A 209 -14.02 25.37 -10.84
N TYR A 210 -13.07 25.16 -9.92
CA TYR A 210 -13.13 25.82 -8.61
C TYR A 210 -12.84 27.32 -8.77
N PRO A 211 -13.69 28.23 -8.23
CA PRO A 211 -13.43 29.66 -8.33
C PRO A 211 -12.16 30.05 -7.59
N SER A 212 -11.29 30.87 -8.18
CA SER A 212 -10.01 31.25 -7.56
C SER A 212 -10.15 31.88 -6.17
N LYS A 213 -11.23 32.68 -5.95
CA LYS A 213 -11.56 33.22 -4.61
C LYS A 213 -11.88 32.12 -3.59
N PHE A 214 -12.54 31.05 -4.04
CA PHE A 214 -12.84 29.90 -3.20
C PHE A 214 -11.56 29.16 -2.81
N ILE A 215 -10.68 28.91 -3.79
CA ILE A 215 -9.39 28.21 -3.57
C ILE A 215 -8.54 28.98 -2.55
N LYS A 216 -8.28 30.27 -2.80
CA LYS A 216 -7.52 31.14 -1.87
C LYS A 216 -8.07 31.10 -0.46
N ARG A 217 -9.40 31.17 -0.30
CA ARG A 217 -10.04 31.07 1.00
C ARG A 217 -9.81 29.71 1.67
N GLN A 218 -9.85 28.61 0.92
CA GLN A 218 -9.63 27.27 1.49
C GLN A 218 -8.16 27.03 1.84
N PHE A 219 -7.21 27.55 1.06
CA PHE A 219 -5.79 27.48 1.36
C PHE A 219 -5.47 28.28 2.62
N ASN A 220 -5.95 29.52 2.72
CA ASN A 220 -5.80 30.33 3.94
C ASN A 220 -6.40 29.62 5.15
N ARG A 221 -7.60 29.02 5.01
CA ARG A 221 -8.21 28.21 6.07
C ARG A 221 -7.28 27.08 6.50
N PHE A 222 -6.66 26.35 5.57
CA PHE A 222 -5.71 25.29 5.90
C PHE A 222 -4.55 25.82 6.76
N PHE A 223 -3.90 26.91 6.33
CA PHE A 223 -2.76 27.47 7.07
C PHE A 223 -3.16 27.98 8.46
N THR A 224 -4.26 28.74 8.55
CA THR A 224 -4.76 29.27 9.82
C THR A 224 -5.20 28.15 10.78
N SER A 225 -5.85 27.10 10.28
CA SER A 225 -6.31 25.99 11.13
C SER A 225 -5.18 25.08 11.64
N ASN A 226 -4.00 25.15 11.05
CA ASN A 226 -2.84 24.34 11.44
C ASN A 226 -1.69 25.18 12.01
N ASP A 227 -1.95 26.44 12.38
CA ASP A 227 -0.95 27.39 12.88
C ASP A 227 0.33 27.46 12.02
N ALA A 228 0.16 27.32 10.70
CA ALA A 228 1.23 27.28 9.73
C ALA A 228 1.36 28.61 8.99
N MET A 229 2.59 29.04 8.69
CA MET A 229 2.84 30.21 7.86
C MET A 229 2.76 29.83 6.38
N SER A 230 1.94 30.55 5.62
CA SER A 230 2.04 30.55 4.16
C SER A 230 3.31 31.32 3.81
N VAL A 231 4.29 30.64 3.22
CA VAL A 231 5.50 31.27 2.68
C VAL A 231 5.20 31.85 1.30
#